data_AF-A0A973AI27-F1
#
_entry.id   AF-A0A973AI27-F1
#
_cell.length_a   1.000
_cell.length_b   1.000
_cell.length_c   1.000
_cell.angle_alpha   90.00
_cell.angle_beta   90.00
_cell.angle_gamma   90.00
#
_symmetry.space_group_name_H-M   'P 1'
#
loop_
_entity.id
_entity.type
_entity.pdbx_description
1 polymer ?
#
loop_
_entity_poly.entity_id
_entity_poly.type
_entity_poly.pdbx_seq_one_letter_code
_entity_poly.pdbx_strand_id
1 'polypeptide(L)'
;ERGYPIISGGTENHLMLVSLIERGITGKAADAALSRAFITVNKNAVPNDPQSPFVTSGLRLGTPAITTRGFGLEETRQITGWIADILDDLDNEETIERVKKQVLELCARFPVYA
;
A
#
# COMPACT_ATOMS: atom_id res chain seq x y z
N GLU A 1 5.58 8.07 11.10
CA GLU A 1 6.22 9.21 10.41
C GLU A 1 5.34 9.79 9.30
N ARG A 2 4.82 9.00 8.35
CA ARG A 2 3.96 9.51 7.24
C ARG A 2 2.52 9.90 7.64
N GLY A 3 2.11 9.67 8.89
CA GLY A 3 0.81 10.11 9.42
C GLY A 3 -0.39 9.33 8.88
N TYR A 4 -0.24 8.05 8.55
CA TYR A 4 -1.36 7.16 8.19
C TYR A 4 -1.78 6.35 9.43
N PRO A 5 -3.03 6.47 9.90
CA PRO A 5 -3.50 5.71 11.05
C PRO A 5 -3.53 4.21 10.74
N ILE A 6 -2.93 3.41 11.62
CA ILE A 6 -3.04 1.95 11.60
C ILE A 6 -4.13 1.56 12.60
N ILE A 7 -5.12 0.78 12.16
CA ILE A 7 -6.14 0.24 13.06
C ILE A 7 -5.46 -0.56 14.17
N SER A 8 -5.91 -0.41 15.42
CA SER A 8 -5.28 -0.95 16.65
C SER A 8 -3.88 -0.40 16.98
N GLY A 9 -3.35 0.57 16.23
CA GLY A 9 -2.04 1.19 16.49
C GLY A 9 -0.84 0.36 16.04
N GLY A 10 -1.05 -0.81 15.45
CA GLY A 10 0.02 -1.70 15.00
C GLY A 10 -0.48 -3.05 14.53
N THR A 11 0.39 -4.06 14.59
CA THR A 11 0.04 -5.45 14.30
C THR A 11 0.96 -6.41 15.07
N GLU A 12 0.42 -7.56 15.45
CA GLU A 12 1.16 -8.70 16.04
C GLU A 12 1.17 -9.91 15.10
N ASN A 13 0.78 -9.72 13.84
CA ASN A 13 0.74 -10.77 12.84
C ASN A 13 1.25 -10.24 11.47
N HIS A 14 0.89 -10.95 10.41
CA HIS A 14 1.42 -10.74 9.07
C HIS A 14 0.72 -9.62 8.27
N LEU A 15 -0.31 -8.98 8.82
CA LEU A 15 -1.08 -7.95 8.11
C LEU A 15 -1.34 -6.72 8.99
N MET A 16 -1.64 -5.60 8.35
CA MET A 16 -2.09 -4.38 8.99
C MET A 16 -3.20 -3.74 8.16
N LEU A 17 -4.05 -2.97 8.83
CA LEU A 17 -5.15 -2.24 8.21
C LEU A 17 -4.88 -0.74 8.35
N VAL A 18 -4.70 -0.09 7.21
CA VAL A 18 -4.45 1.36 7.11
C VAL A 18 -5.79 2.06 6.94
N SER A 19 -6.07 3.06 7.78
CA SER A 19 -7.24 3.94 7.64
C SER A 19 -6.92 5.11 6.71
N LEU A 20 -7.81 5.38 5.78
CA LEU A 20 -7.75 6.50 4.84
C LEU A 20 -8.81 7.58 5.14
N ILE A 21 -9.64 7.40 6.19
CA ILE A 21 -10.73 8.31 6.55
C ILE A 21 -10.21 9.74 6.74
N GLU A 22 -9.16 9.92 7.53
CA GLU A 22 -8.57 11.24 7.83
C GLU A 22 -7.94 11.89 6.60
N ARG A 23 -7.64 11.10 5.56
CA ARG A 23 -7.12 11.59 4.29
C ARG A 23 -8.21 11.95 3.29
N GLY A 24 -9.48 11.62 3.58
CA GLY A 24 -10.59 11.81 2.65
C GLY A 24 -10.49 10.95 1.39
N ILE A 25 -9.67 9.90 1.42
CA ILE A 25 -9.43 9.02 0.27
C ILE A 25 -10.24 7.72 0.45
N THR A 26 -10.83 7.22 -0.63
CA THR A 26 -11.50 5.91 -0.63
C THR A 26 -10.50 4.78 -0.86
N GLY A 27 -10.77 3.61 -0.27
CA GLY A 27 -9.99 2.41 -0.51
C GLY A 27 -9.95 2.04 -1.99
N LYS A 28 -11.07 2.21 -2.72
CA LYS A 28 -11.15 2.00 -4.16
C LYS A 28 -10.25 2.93 -4.98
N ALA A 29 -10.18 4.22 -4.65
CA ALA A 29 -9.30 5.15 -5.35
C ALA A 29 -7.81 4.83 -5.09
N ALA A 30 -7.48 4.56 -3.83
CA ALA A 30 -6.14 4.17 -3.42
C ALA A 30 -5.65 2.87 -4.11
N ASP A 31 -6.50 1.84 -4.11
CA ASP A 31 -6.28 0.55 -4.78
C ASP A 31 -5.99 0.74 -6.29
N ALA A 32 -6.76 1.60 -6.95
CA ALA A 32 -6.57 1.91 -8.37
C ALA A 32 -5.26 2.68 -8.63
N ALA A 33 -4.95 3.71 -7.83
CA ALA A 33 -3.74 4.50 -7.99
C ALA A 33 -2.47 3.66 -7.79
N LEU A 34 -2.42 2.86 -6.72
CA LEU A 34 -1.31 1.96 -6.42
C LEU A 34 -1.13 0.86 -7.49
N SER A 35 -2.24 0.36 -8.05
CA SER A 35 -2.20 -0.62 -9.14
C SER A 35 -1.50 -0.07 -10.39
N ARG A 36 -1.66 1.23 -10.70
CA ARG A 36 -0.93 1.87 -11.83
C ARG A 36 0.59 1.85 -11.64
N ALA A 37 1.05 1.86 -10.39
CA ALA A 37 2.45 1.76 -10.03
C ALA A 37 2.95 0.32 -9.80
N PHE A 38 2.13 -0.69 -10.15
CA PHE A 38 2.40 -2.12 -9.92
C PHE A 38 2.54 -2.51 -8.44
N ILE A 39 1.88 -1.77 -7.55
CA ILE A 39 1.74 -2.13 -6.14
C ILE A 39 0.34 -2.68 -5.93
N THR A 40 0.23 -4.00 -5.82
CA THR A 40 -1.06 -4.67 -5.59
C THR A 40 -1.41 -4.66 -4.11
N VAL A 41 -2.55 -4.07 -3.78
CA VAL A 41 -3.12 -4.02 -2.42
C VAL A 41 -4.55 -4.55 -2.42
N ASN A 42 -5.20 -4.53 -1.27
CA ASN A 42 -6.61 -4.85 -1.16
C ASN A 42 -7.33 -3.73 -0.40
N LYS A 43 -8.28 -3.06 -1.07
CA LYS A 43 -9.24 -2.21 -0.37
C LYS A 43 -10.02 -3.02 0.66
N ASN A 44 -10.17 -2.48 1.86
CA ASN A 44 -10.80 -3.17 2.97
C ASN A 44 -11.60 -2.19 3.83
N ALA A 45 -12.67 -2.66 4.45
CA ALA A 45 -13.46 -1.85 5.36
C ALA A 45 -12.72 -1.64 6.68
N VAL A 46 -12.85 -0.46 7.26
CA VAL A 46 -12.32 -0.14 8.60
C VAL A 46 -13.45 -0.11 9.64
N PRO A 47 -13.16 -0.15 10.95
CA PRO A 47 -14.20 0.05 11.97
C PRO A 47 -14.94 1.37 11.74
N ASN A 48 -16.28 1.33 11.76
CA ASN A 48 -17.15 2.47 11.47
C ASN A 48 -16.88 3.13 10.10
N ASP A 49 -16.58 2.31 9.08
CA ASP A 49 -16.33 2.81 7.72
C ASP A 49 -17.50 3.68 7.21
N PRO A 50 -17.27 4.95 6.82
CA PRO A 50 -18.31 5.80 6.27
C PRO A 50 -18.69 5.41 4.84
N GLN A 51 -17.87 4.60 4.16
CA GLN A 51 -18.08 4.20 2.78
C GLN A 51 -18.74 2.82 2.68
N SER A 52 -19.38 2.57 1.53
CA SER A 52 -19.96 1.25 1.26
C SER A 52 -18.88 0.15 1.15
N PRO A 53 -19.24 -1.14 1.34
CA PRO A 53 -18.31 -2.26 1.18
C PRO A 53 -17.63 -2.36 -0.20
N PHE A 54 -18.20 -1.74 -1.24
CA PHE A 54 -17.62 -1.71 -2.59
C PHE A 54 -16.56 -0.61 -2.78
N VAL A 55 -16.51 0.37 -1.88
CA VAL A 55 -15.66 1.57 -1.95
C VAL A 55 -14.61 1.56 -0.85
N THR A 56 -15.06 1.36 0.39
CA THR A 56 -14.28 1.33 1.65
C THR A 56 -13.42 2.56 1.93
N SER A 57 -12.86 2.64 3.14
CA SER A 57 -11.98 3.72 3.58
C SER A 57 -10.64 3.20 4.13
N GLY A 58 -10.19 2.03 3.68
CA GLY A 58 -8.93 1.46 4.14
C GLY A 58 -8.25 0.52 3.16
N LEU A 59 -7.00 0.21 3.47
CA LEU A 59 -6.15 -0.74 2.76
C LEU A 59 -5.64 -1.81 3.71
N ARG A 60 -5.77 -3.07 3.32
CA ARG A 60 -5.15 -4.20 4.02
C ARG A 60 -3.82 -4.54 3.34
N LEU A 61 -2.74 -4.42 4.09
CA LEU A 61 -1.39 -4.74 3.64
C LEU A 61 -0.88 -5.98 4.37
N GLY A 62 -0.21 -6.87 3.65
CA GLY A 62 0.37 -8.08 4.21
C GLY A 62 1.80 -8.31 3.72
N THR A 63 2.66 -8.82 4.59
CA THR A 63 4.07 -9.08 4.29
C THR A 63 4.40 -10.45 3.67
N PRO A 64 3.61 -11.54 3.79
CA PRO A 64 4.06 -12.88 3.40
C PRO A 64 4.60 -12.99 1.97
N ALA A 65 3.89 -12.40 0.99
CA ALA A 65 4.28 -12.49 -0.41
C ALA A 65 5.64 -11.85 -0.70
N ILE A 66 5.91 -10.66 -0.13
CA ILE A 66 7.20 -9.98 -0.34
C ILE A 66 8.31 -10.66 0.45
N THR A 67 8.03 -11.16 1.66
CA THR A 67 9.02 -11.87 2.46
C THR A 67 9.42 -13.21 1.83
N THR A 68 8.47 -13.93 1.22
CA THR A 68 8.78 -15.16 0.45
C THR A 68 9.67 -14.88 -0.76
N ARG A 69 9.59 -13.68 -1.34
CA ARG A 69 10.50 -13.22 -2.41
C ARG A 69 11.87 -12.76 -1.90
N GLY A 70 12.08 -12.70 -0.59
CA GLY A 70 13.35 -12.29 0.02
C GLY A 70 13.44 -10.82 0.42
N PHE A 71 12.32 -10.06 0.40
CA PHE A 71 12.34 -8.65 0.80
C PHE A 71 12.56 -8.56 2.32
N GLY A 72 13.49 -7.72 2.73
CA GLY A 72 13.80 -7.45 4.13
C GLY A 72 13.12 -6.17 4.64
N LEU A 73 13.62 -5.68 5.79
CA LEU A 73 13.12 -4.46 6.40
C LEU A 73 13.34 -3.23 5.52
N GLU A 74 14.46 -3.18 4.80
CA GLU A 74 14.81 -2.02 3.99
C GLU A 74 13.90 -1.91 2.76
N GLU A 75 13.70 -3.01 2.04
CA GLU A 75 12.78 -3.09 0.92
C GLU A 75 11.34 -2.80 1.36
N THR A 76 10.95 -3.28 2.55
CA THR A 76 9.62 -3.01 3.11
C THR A 76 9.44 -1.52 3.44
N ARG A 77 10.45 -0.87 4.04
CA ARG A 77 10.43 0.59 4.28
C ARG A 77 10.33 1.36 2.97
N GLN A 78 11.09 0.94 1.96
CA GLN A 78 11.06 1.57 0.65
C GLN A 78 9.66 1.49 0.01
N ILE A 79 9.05 0.30 -0.02
CA ILE A 79 7.70 0.11 -0.60
C ILE A 79 6.64 0.88 0.18
N THR A 80 6.69 0.87 1.51
CA THR A 80 5.73 1.63 2.33
C THR A 80 5.91 3.14 2.14
N GLY A 81 7.13 3.61 1.90
CA GLY A 81 7.40 4.98 1.46
C GLY A 81 6.73 5.31 0.12
N TRP A 82 6.87 4.44 -0.88
CA TRP A 82 6.22 4.61 -2.18
C TRP A 82 4.69 4.57 -2.11
N ILE A 83 4.14 3.68 -1.28
CA ILE A 83 2.69 3.65 -1.01
C ILE A 83 2.25 5.01 -0.49
N ALA A 84 2.94 5.56 0.52
CA ALA A 84 2.60 6.86 1.07
C ALA A 84 2.77 7.99 0.04
N ASP A 85 3.81 7.99 -0.78
CA ASP A 85 4.00 8.99 -1.84
C ASP A 85 2.81 9.05 -2.81
N ILE A 86 2.29 7.89 -3.21
CA ILE A 86 1.12 7.80 -4.11
C ILE A 86 -0.16 8.19 -3.36
N LEU A 87 -0.32 7.79 -2.10
CA LEU A 87 -1.51 8.15 -1.33
C LEU A 87 -1.57 9.64 -0.99
N ASP A 88 -0.42 10.32 -0.89
CA ASP A 88 -0.35 11.76 -0.63
C ASP A 88 -0.82 12.58 -1.86
N ASP A 89 -0.75 12.04 -3.08
CA ASP A 89 -1.27 12.64 -4.31
C ASP A 89 -1.62 11.57 -5.37
N LEU A 90 -2.89 11.11 -5.36
CA LEU A 90 -3.35 9.95 -6.13
C LEU A 90 -3.30 10.13 -7.64
N ASP A 91 -3.34 11.38 -8.12
CA ASP A 91 -3.41 11.74 -9.53
C ASP A 91 -2.06 12.20 -10.09
N ASN A 92 -0.99 12.11 -9.28
CA ASN A 92 0.36 12.48 -9.67
C ASN A 92 1.01 11.43 -10.59
N GLU A 93 0.77 11.55 -11.89
CA GLU A 93 1.31 10.62 -12.89
C GLU A 93 2.85 10.53 -12.86
N GLU A 94 3.54 11.63 -12.56
CA GLU A 94 5.01 11.64 -12.45
C GLU A 94 5.48 10.75 -11.29
N THR A 95 4.85 10.88 -10.12
CA THR A 95 5.14 10.05 -8.95
C THR A 95 4.80 8.59 -9.20
N ILE A 96 3.66 8.31 -9.81
CA ILE A 96 3.22 6.95 -10.14
C ILE A 96 4.21 6.28 -11.10
N GLU A 97 4.61 6.94 -12.18
CA GLU A 97 5.56 6.38 -13.15
C GLU A 97 6.97 6.25 -12.58
N ARG A 98 7.40 7.18 -11.71
CA ARG A 98 8.66 7.04 -10.96
C ARG A 98 8.61 5.79 -10.07
N VAL A 99 7.59 5.66 -9.23
CA VAL A 99 7.44 4.52 -8.31
C VAL A 99 7.38 3.21 -9.08
N LYS A 100 6.63 3.15 -10.17
CA LYS A 100 6.52 1.97 -11.02
C LYS A 100 7.88 1.45 -11.51
N LYS A 101 8.75 2.36 -11.99
CA LYS A 101 10.12 1.99 -12.40
C LYS A 101 10.91 1.41 -11.23
N GLN A 102 10.84 2.06 -10.07
CA GLN A 102 11.55 1.60 -8.87
C GLN A 102 11.02 0.25 -8.35
N VAL A 103 9.71 0.01 -8.42
CA VAL A 103 9.07 -1.27 -8.08
C VAL A 103 9.56 -2.38 -9.00
N LEU A 104 9.66 -2.12 -10.32
CA LEU A 104 10.18 -3.09 -11.29
C LEU A 104 11.66 -3.41 -11.04
N GLU A 105 12.49 -2.39 -10.78
CA GLU A 105 13.91 -2.57 -10.43
C GLU A 105 14.07 -3.39 -9.16
N LEU A 106 13.28 -3.09 -8.12
CA LEU A 106 13.29 -3.86 -6.88
C LEU A 106 12.86 -5.31 -7.13
N CYS A 107 11.78 -5.52 -7.88
CA CYS A 107 11.32 -6.86 -8.23
C CYS A 107 12.35 -7.66 -9.02
N ALA A 108 13.13 -7.04 -9.91
CA ALA A 108 14.16 -7.70 -10.70
C ALA A 108 15.35 -8.19 -9.84
N ARG A 109 15.63 -7.53 -8.71
CA ARG A 109 16.64 -7.98 -7.73
C ARG A 109 16.20 -9.23 -6.96
N PHE A 110 14.90 -9.51 -6.93
CA PHE A 110 14.26 -10.57 -6.14
C PHE A 110 13.27 -11.36 -7.03
N PRO A 111 13.79 -12.16 -7.98
CA PRO A 111 12.97 -12.94 -8.91
C PRO A 111 12.14 -14.00 -8.18
N VAL A 112 10.98 -14.32 -8.74
CA VAL A 112 10.11 -15.39 -8.22
C VAL A 112 10.51 -16.70 -8.92
N TYR A 113 10.73 -17.77 -8.15
CA TYR A 113 11.09 -19.12 -8.64
C TYR A 113 12.42 -19.22 -9.41
N ALA A 114 13.43 -18.43 -9.01
CA ALA A 114 14.79 -18.58 -9.51
C ALA A 114 15.52 -19.79 -8.93
#